data_AF-A0A0Q9MWT1-F1
#
_entry.id   AF-A0A0Q9MWT1-F1
#
_cell.length_a   1.000
_cell.length_b   1.000
_cell.length_c   1.000
_cell.angle_alpha   90.00
_cell.angle_beta   90.00
_cell.angle_gamma   90.00
#
_symmetry.space_group_name_H-M   'P 1'
#
loop_
_entity.id
_entity.type
_entity.pdbx_description
1 polymer ?
#
loop_
_entity_poly.entity_id
_entity_poly.type
_entity_poly.pdbx_seq_one_letter_code
_entity_poly.pdbx_strand_id
1 'polypeptide(L)' 'MWSYLIPILTLIAGLVGGFFIGVFYLKRQLESMQNNPEMLAKMAKQMGYNMNKQQLNKAQQMMKNQNFNQKRK' A
#
# COMPACT_ATOMS: atom_id res chain seq x y z
N MET A 1 9.90 -43.53 14.64
CA MET A 1 9.83 -42.93 13.29
C MET A 1 8.69 -41.91 13.17
N TRP A 2 7.43 -42.28 13.46
CA TRP A 2 6.28 -41.36 13.40
C TRP A 2 6.34 -40.13 14.32
N SER A 3 6.97 -40.24 15.49
CA SER A 3 7.15 -39.13 16.44
C SER A 3 7.97 -37.96 15.90
N TYR A 4 8.78 -38.17 14.85
CA TYR A 4 9.52 -37.10 14.16
C TYR A 4 8.76 -36.58 12.94
N LEU A 5 7.97 -37.43 12.29
CA LEU A 5 7.24 -37.08 11.07
C LEU A 5 6.12 -36.06 11.34
N ILE A 6 5.37 -36.27 12.43
CA ILE A 6 4.24 -35.42 12.84
C ILE A 6 4.68 -33.96 13.09
N PRO A 7 5.72 -33.67 13.90
CA PRO A 7 6.14 -32.28 14.13
C PRO A 7 6.71 -31.62 12.87
N ILE A 8 7.40 -32.36 11.99
CA ILE A 8 7.91 -31.81 10.72
C ILE A 8 6.75 -31.38 9.82
N LEU A 9 5.73 -32.23 9.65
CA LEU A 9 4.56 -31.88 8.85
C LEU A 9 3.76 -30.72 9.46
N THR A 10 3.69 -30.65 10.80
CA THR A 10 3.02 -29.55 11.50
C THR A 10 3.75 -28.23 11.28
N LEU A 11 5.08 -28.23 11.31
CA LEU A 11 5.89 -27.04 11.00
C LEU A 11 5.72 -26.59 9.56
N ILE A 12 5.70 -27.53 8.60
CA ILE A 12 5.48 -27.20 7.19
C ILE A 12 4.06 -26.66 6.99
N ALA A 13 3.04 -27.30 7.56
CA ALA A 13 1.66 -26.84 7.47
C ALA A 13 1.47 -25.45 8.12
N GLY A 14 2.13 -25.19 9.25
CA GLY A 14 2.14 -23.90 9.92
C GLY A 14 2.86 -22.81 9.10
N LEU A 15 4.01 -23.13 8.49
CA LEU A 15 4.73 -22.22 7.61
C LEU A 15 3.94 -21.90 6.34
N VAL A 16 3.37 -22.93 5.70
CA VAL A 16 2.55 -22.76 4.50
C VAL A 16 1.28 -21.96 4.85
N GLY A 17 0.54 -22.37 5.88
CA GLY A 17 -0.67 -21.68 6.32
C GLY A 17 -0.40 -20.22 6.72
N GLY A 18 0.65 -19.98 7.51
CA GLY A 18 1.07 -18.65 7.94
C GLY A 18 1.54 -17.77 6.79
N PHE A 19 2.29 -18.31 5.83
CA PHE A 19 2.76 -17.59 4.65
C PHE A 19 1.59 -17.17 3.75
N PHE A 20 0.64 -18.08 3.48
CA PHE A 20 -0.55 -17.77 2.67
C PHE A 20 -1.41 -16.66 3.31
N ILE A 21 -1.65 -16.74 4.62
CA ILE A 21 -2.40 -15.71 5.35
C ILE A 21 -1.62 -14.38 5.33
N GLY A 22 -0.30 -14.41 5.56
CA GLY A 22 0.56 -13.23 5.54
C GLY A 22 0.56 -12.53 4.17
N VAL A 23 0.73 -13.28 3.08
CA VAL A 23 0.69 -12.74 1.71
C VAL A 23 -0.69 -12.18 1.38
N PHE A 24 -1.77 -12.87 1.74
CA PHE A 24 -3.14 -12.38 1.52
C PHE A 24 -3.41 -11.07 2.27
N TYR A 25 -2.94 -10.95 3.51
CA TYR A 25 -3.08 -9.75 4.32
C TYR A 25 -2.28 -8.57 3.76
N LEU A 26 -1.03 -8.81 3.34
CA LEU A 26 -0.20 -7.81 2.67
C LEU A 26 -0.81 -7.34 1.35
N LYS A 27 -1.29 -8.27 0.52
CA LYS A 27 -2.00 -7.95 -0.73
C LYS A 27 -3.18 -7.03 -0.46
N ARG A 28 -4.00 -7.36 0.54
CA ARG A 28 -5.19 -6.57 0.90
C ARG A 28 -4.84 -5.19 1.44
N GLN A 29 -3.75 -5.07 2.22
CA GLN A 29 -3.24 -3.76 2.64
C GLN A 29 -2.78 -2.92 1.44
N LEU A 30 -1.98 -3.49 0.53
CA LEU A 30 -1.46 -2.77 -0.63
C LEU A 30 -2.58 -2.36 -1.60
N GLU A 31 -3.59 -3.21 -1.80
CA GLU A 31 -4.79 -2.85 -2.56
C GLU A 31 -5.56 -1.70 -1.90
N SER A 32 -5.74 -1.72 -0.58
CA SER A 32 -6.38 -0.60 0.13
C SER A 32 -5.58 0.70 0.07
N MET A 33 -4.25 0.60 -0.09
CA MET A 33 -3.34 1.74 -0.23
C MET A 33 -3.41 2.37 -1.64
N GLN A 34 -3.61 1.55 -2.68
CA GLN A 34 -3.74 2.00 -4.07
C GLN A 34 -5.06 2.72 -4.35
N ASN A 35 -6.12 2.37 -3.63
CA ASN A 35 -7.43 3.01 -3.78
C ASN A 35 -7.48 4.45 -3.24
N ASN A 36 -6.42 4.93 -2.58
CA ASN A 36 -6.32 6.29 -2.06
C ASN A 36 -5.20 7.07 -2.78
N PRO A 37 -5.49 7.72 -3.93
CA PRO A 37 -4.49 8.53 -4.65
C PRO A 37 -3.91 9.65 -3.76
N GLU A 38 -4.67 10.13 -2.78
CA GLU A 38 -4.19 11.11 -1.78
C GLU A 38 -3.13 10.54 -0.83
N MET A 39 -3.24 9.26 -0.46
CA MET A 39 -2.29 8.61 0.44
C MET A 39 -0.98 8.31 -0.29
N LEU A 40 -1.05 7.87 -1.55
CA LEU A 40 0.10 7.72 -2.43
C LEU A 40 0.82 9.05 -2.68
N ALA A 41 0.08 10.13 -2.92
CA ALA A 41 0.65 11.47 -3.08
C ALA A 41 1.36 11.98 -1.81
N LYS A 42 0.81 11.67 -0.62
CA LYS A 42 1.45 11.96 0.67
C LYS A 42 2.68 11.09 0.91
N MET A 43 2.63 9.81 0.56
CA MET A 43 3.76 8.87 0.71
C MET A 43 4.93 9.25 -0.21
N ALA A 44 4.65 9.60 -1.49
CA ALA A 44 5.66 10.09 -2.43
C ALA A 44 6.32 11.41 -1.96
N LYS A 45 5.52 12.30 -1.35
CA LYS A 45 6.00 13.55 -0.75
C LYS A 45 6.81 13.34 0.53
N GLN A 46 6.50 12.30 1.31
CA GLN A 46 7.22 11.96 2.54
C GLN A 46 8.50 11.14 2.29
N MET A 47 8.57 10.38 1.20
CA MET A 47 9.72 9.51 0.84
C MET A 47 10.97 10.28 0.35
N GLY A 48 11.00 11.61 0.44
CA GLY A 48 12.20 12.40 0.15
C GLY A 48 12.13 13.27 -1.10
N TYR A 49 10.97 13.42 -1.72
CA TYR A 49 10.75 14.63 -2.53
C TYR A 49 10.62 15.80 -1.56
N ASN A 50 11.75 16.46 -1.27
CA ASN A 50 11.81 17.75 -0.57
C ASN A 50 11.14 18.82 -1.44
N MET A 51 9.82 18.70 -1.58
CA MET A 51 8.98 19.64 -2.27
C MET A 51 8.97 20.91 -1.41
N ASN A 52 9.75 21.90 -1.83
CA ASN A 52 9.73 23.25 -1.27
C ASN A 52 8.25 23.68 -1.07
N LYS A 53 7.92 24.29 0.07
CA LYS A 53 6.56 24.73 0.45
C LYS A 53 5.83 25.47 -0.69
N GLN A 54 6.58 26.18 -1.54
CA GLN A 54 6.08 26.85 -2.74
C GLN A 54 5.59 25.88 -3.85
N GLN A 55 6.30 24.79 -4.10
CA GLN A 55 5.91 23.77 -5.08
C GLN A 55 4.69 22.99 -4.61
N LEU A 56 4.56 22.77 -3.30
CA LEU A 56 3.38 22.16 -2.71
C LEU A 56 2.14 23.02 -2.86
N ASN A 57 2.24 24.33 -2.62
CA ASN A 57 1.14 25.26 -2.83
C ASN A 57 0.76 25.36 -4.32
N LYS A 58 1.74 25.35 -5.23
CA LYS A 58 1.50 25.35 -6.68
C LYS A 58 0.83 24.05 -7.13
N ALA A 59 1.25 22.89 -6.62
CA ALA A 59 0.61 21.61 -6.90
C ALA A 59 -0.83 21.54 -6.37
N GLN A 60 -1.08 22.06 -5.15
CA GLN A 60 -2.43 22.16 -4.59
C GLN A 60 -3.36 23.04 -5.44
N GLN A 61 -2.85 24.17 -5.96
CA GLN A 61 -3.61 25.04 -6.87
C GLN A 61 -3.90 24.35 -8.21
N MET A 62 -2.93 23.63 -8.78
CA MET A 62 -3.13 22.89 -10.04
C MET A 62 -4.15 21.75 -9.88
N MET A 63 -4.13 21.00 -8.77
CA MET A 63 -5.12 19.96 -8.47
C MET A 63 -6.53 20.53 -8.29
N LYS A 64 -6.67 21.67 -7.59
CA LYS A 64 -7.95 22.36 -7.40
C LYS A 64 -8.57 22.80 -8.73
N ASN A 65 -7.73 23.22 -9.68
CA ASN A 65 -8.19 23.64 -11.01
C ASN A 65 -8.51 22.46 -11.95
N GLN A 66 -7.85 21.31 -11.81
CA GLN A 66 -8.20 20.10 -12.56
C GLN A 66 -9.58 19.54 -12.18
N ASN A 67 -9.90 19.49 -10.88
CA ASN A 67 -11.22 19.05 -10.40
C ASN A 67 -12.36 19.98 -10.85
N PHE A 68 -12.06 21.26 -11.08
CA PHE A 68 -13.05 22.23 -11.54
C PHE A 68 -13.34 22.12 -13.05
N ASN A 69 -12.35 21.73 -13.86
CA ASN A 69 -12.49 21.59 -15.31
C ASN A 69 -13.13 20.26 -15.74
N GLN A 70 -13.09 19.25 -14.87
CA GLN A 70 -13.75 17.95 -15.11
C GLN A 70 -15.25 17.99 -14.82
N LYS A 71 -15.71 18.98 -14.04
CA LYS A 71 -17.14 19.22 -13.72
C LYS A 71 -17.87 20.10 -14.75
N ARG A 72 -17.18 20.57 -15.79
CA ARG A 72 -17.72 21.46 -16.85
C ARG A 72 -17.68 20.85 -18.26
N LYS A 73 -17.46 19.55 -18.39
CA LYS A 73 -17.72 18.79 -19.62
C LYS A 73 -18.90 17.85 -19.39
#